data_AF-A0A3D3AES8-F1
#
_entry.id   AF-A0A3D3AES8-F1
#
_cell.length_a   1.000
_cell.length_b   1.000
_cell.length_c   1.000
_cell.angle_alpha   90.00
_cell.angle_beta   90.00
_cell.angle_gamma   90.00
#
_symmetry.space_group_name_H-M   'P 1'
#
loop_
_entity.id
_entity.type
_entity.pdbx_description
1 polymer ?
#
loop_
_entity_poly.entity_id
_entity_poly.type
_entity_poly.pdbx_seq_one_letter_code
_entity_poly.pdbx_strand_id
1 'polypeptide(L)'
;MKIKDIMTNNVVSVKLETPITEVTKIIKDNNVGSVPVCDGQRVVGIVTDRDIVLRGIAMDKDINTLKAKDVMTAKVTTVDS
;
A
#
# COMPACT_ATOMS: atom_id res chain seq x y z
N MET A 1 6.79 -21.93 15.67
CA MET A 1 7.26 -20.81 14.83
C MET A 1 6.31 -19.64 15.07
N LYS A 2 6.82 -18.47 15.46
CA LYS A 2 6.04 -17.25 15.67
C LYS A 2 6.05 -16.40 14.39
N ILE A 3 5.06 -15.52 14.21
CA ILE A 3 4.97 -14.65 13.03
C ILE A 3 6.22 -13.77 12.90
N LYS A 4 6.68 -13.19 14.02
CA LYS A 4 7.92 -12.40 14.04
C LYS A 4 9.17 -13.12 13.54
N ASP A 5 9.19 -14.45 13.56
CA ASP A 5 10.35 -15.23 13.13
C ASP A 5 10.46 -15.29 11.59
N ILE A 6 9.38 -14.95 10.86
CA ILE A 6 9.30 -15.06 9.40
C ILE A 6 8.87 -13.76 8.69
N MET A 7 8.37 -12.76 9.42
CA MET A 7 7.91 -11.52 8.83
C MET A 7 9.07 -10.60 8.39
N THR A 8 8.83 -9.77 7.37
CA THR A 8 9.73 -8.67 7.03
C THR A 8 9.63 -7.58 8.11
N ASN A 9 10.74 -7.25 8.77
CA ASN A 9 10.76 -6.25 9.84
C ASN A 9 10.84 -4.79 9.34
N ASN A 10 11.58 -4.56 8.25
CA ASN A 10 11.78 -3.23 7.69
C ASN A 10 10.79 -2.98 6.55
N VAL A 11 9.53 -2.71 6.91
CA VAL A 11 8.46 -2.50 5.93
C VAL A 11 8.37 -1.02 5.56
N VAL A 12 8.48 -0.71 4.27
CA VAL A 12 8.21 0.63 3.75
C VAL A 12 6.70 0.84 3.68
N SER A 13 6.23 1.96 4.23
CA SER A 13 4.82 2.36 4.23
C SER A 13 4.62 3.72 3.57
N VAL A 14 3.38 4.01 3.18
CA VAL A 14 2.97 5.27 2.56
C VAL A 14 1.85 5.94 3.34
N LYS A 15 1.58 7.22 3.08
CA LYS A 15 0.46 7.94 3.70
C LYS A 15 -0.79 7.87 2.82
N LEU A 16 -1.95 8.15 3.41
CA LEU A 16 -3.24 8.24 2.70
C LEU A 16 -3.17 9.15 1.46
N GLU A 17 -2.47 10.27 1.59
CA GLU A 17 -2.36 11.30 0.55
C GLU A 17 -1.20 11.10 -0.43
N THR A 18 -0.38 10.05 -0.27
CA THR A 18 0.76 9.78 -1.15
C THR A 18 0.27 9.60 -2.60
N PRO A 19 0.82 10.33 -3.58
CA PRO A 19 0.47 10.16 -4.99
C PRO A 19 0.70 8.74 -5.46
N ILE A 20 -0.18 8.20 -6.32
CA ILE A 20 -0.09 6.81 -6.73
C ILE A 20 1.18 6.50 -7.52
N THR A 21 1.74 7.50 -8.21
CA THR A 21 3.01 7.40 -8.94
C THR A 21 4.20 7.23 -8.00
N GLU A 22 4.15 7.80 -6.79
CA GLU A 22 5.14 7.58 -5.76
C GLU A 22 4.97 6.19 -5.13
N VAL A 23 3.73 5.76 -4.89
CA VAL A 23 3.42 4.41 -4.40
C VAL A 23 3.98 3.33 -5.35
N THR A 24 3.74 3.44 -6.65
CA THR A 24 4.24 2.48 -7.65
C THR A 24 5.76 2.49 -7.75
N LYS A 25 6.38 3.66 -7.60
CA LYS A 25 7.85 3.76 -7.55
C LYS A 25 8.41 3.06 -6.32
N ILE A 26 7.81 3.22 -5.14
CA ILE A 26 8.22 2.52 -3.91
C ILE A 26 8.10 1.01 -4.09
N ILE A 27 6.97 0.53 -4.62
CA ILE A 27 6.73 -0.88 -4.93
C ILE A 27 7.84 -1.43 -5.82
N LYS A 28 8.12 -0.74 -6.94
CA LYS A 28 9.18 -1.11 -7.89
C LYS A 28 10.56 -1.11 -7.25
N ASP A 29 10.95 -0.01 -6.60
CA ASP A 29 12.30 0.20 -6.08
C ASP A 29 12.62 -0.75 -4.92
N ASN A 30 11.60 -1.19 -4.16
CA ASN A 30 11.75 -2.18 -3.08
C ASN A 30 11.49 -3.62 -3.53
N ASN A 31 11.12 -3.86 -4.80
CA ASN A 31 10.76 -5.17 -5.34
C ASN A 31 9.69 -5.90 -4.50
N VAL A 32 8.62 -5.20 -4.14
CA VAL A 32 7.48 -5.73 -3.37
C VAL A 32 6.18 -5.54 -4.15
N GLY A 33 5.18 -6.41 -3.94
CA GLY A 33 3.86 -6.29 -4.60
C GLY A 33 2.79 -5.53 -3.81
N SER A 34 3.15 -5.05 -2.61
CA SER A 34 2.22 -4.35 -1.72
C SER A 34 2.93 -3.45 -0.73
N VAL A 35 2.27 -2.35 -0.34
CA VAL A 35 2.73 -1.45 0.72
C VAL A 35 1.60 -1.14 1.69
N PRO A 36 1.86 -1.17 3.01
CA PRO A 36 0.91 -0.66 4.00
C PRO A 36 0.68 0.84 3.84
N VAL A 37 -0.56 1.27 4.03
CA VAL A 37 -0.94 2.68 4.17
C VAL A 37 -1.08 2.98 5.64
N CYS A 38 -0.33 3.95 6.14
CA CYS A 38 -0.33 4.36 7.54
C CYS A 38 -0.86 5.79 7.73
N ASP A 39 -1.56 5.98 8.83
CA ASP A 39 -1.86 7.29 9.41
C ASP A 39 -1.17 7.39 10.78
N GLY A 40 -0.07 8.15 10.82
CA GLY A 40 0.87 8.11 11.93
C GLY A 40 1.46 6.70 12.12
N GLN A 41 1.30 6.14 13.32
CA GLN A 41 1.75 4.78 13.64
C GLN A 41 0.71 3.69 13.35
N ARG A 42 -0.49 4.07 12.91
CA ARG A 42 -1.57 3.11 12.67
C ARG A 42 -1.60 2.69 11.21
N VAL A 43 -1.65 1.38 10.97
CA VAL A 43 -1.97 0.85 9.64
C VAL A 43 -3.47 1.03 9.39
N VAL A 44 -3.82 1.75 8.34
CA VAL A 44 -5.21 2.08 7.97
C VAL A 44 -5.66 1.41 6.66
N GLY A 45 -4.71 0.91 5.87
CA GLY A 45 -4.98 0.22 4.62
C GLY A 45 -3.75 -0.50 4.06
N ILE A 46 -3.93 -1.12 2.90
CA ILE A 46 -2.86 -1.69 2.09
C ILE A 46 -3.13 -1.39 0.62
N VAL A 47 -2.10 -1.05 -0.14
CA VAL A 47 -2.16 -0.94 -1.60
C VAL A 47 -1.37 -2.10 -2.19
N THR A 48 -1.97 -2.81 -3.14
CA THR A 48 -1.33 -3.83 -3.96
C THR A 48 -1.25 -3.39 -5.42
N ASP A 49 -0.39 -4.00 -6.23
CA ASP A 49 -0.39 -3.80 -7.69
C ASP A 49 -1.76 -4.05 -8.31
N ARG A 50 -2.50 -5.04 -7.77
CA ARG A 50 -3.86 -5.35 -8.19
C ARG A 50 -4.83 -4.21 -7.91
N ASP A 51 -4.72 -3.54 -6.76
CA ASP A 51 -5.55 -2.38 -6.44
C ASP A 51 -5.28 -1.22 -7.41
N ILE A 52 -4.01 -0.95 -7.73
CA ILE A 52 -3.61 0.08 -8.69
C ILE A 52 -4.21 -0.20 -10.07
N VAL A 53 -4.08 -1.44 -10.55
CA VAL A 53 -4.59 -1.85 -11.86
C VAL A 53 -6.12 -1.81 -11.90
N LEU A 54 -6.80 -2.44 -10.94
CA LEU A 54 -8.26 -2.64 -11.01
C LEU A 54 -9.08 -1.43 -10.53
N ARG A 55 -8.57 -0.65 -9.58
CA ARG A 55 -9.30 0.50 -8.99
C ARG A 55 -8.76 1.85 -9.44
N GLY A 56 -7.61 1.87 -10.11
CA GLY A 56 -7.03 3.05 -10.76
C GLY A 56 -7.18 2.96 -12.27
N ILE A 57 -6.32 2.17 -12.92
CA ILE A 57 -6.18 2.12 -14.38
C ILE A 57 -7.47 1.64 -15.07
N ALA A 58 -8.01 0.49 -14.66
CA ALA A 58 -9.19 -0.09 -15.29
C ALA A 58 -10.46 0.77 -15.12
N MET A 59 -10.44 1.73 -14.19
CA MET A 59 -11.53 2.68 -13.93
C MET A 59 -11.29 4.03 -14.60
N ASP A 60 -10.32 4.14 -15.51
CA ASP A 60 -9.94 5.36 -16.22
C ASP A 60 -9.68 6.57 -15.31
N LYS A 61 -9.17 6.32 -14.08
CA LYS A 61 -8.83 7.42 -13.16
C LYS A 61 -7.56 8.15 -13.61
N ASP A 62 -7.55 9.47 -13.44
CA ASP A 62 -6.37 10.29 -13.72
C ASP A 62 -5.23 9.99 -12.73
N ILE A 63 -4.16 9.40 -13.25
CA ILE A 63 -2.99 8.99 -12.47
C ILE A 63 -2.25 10.17 -11.83
N ASN A 64 -2.42 11.39 -12.34
CA ASN A 64 -1.76 12.58 -11.82
C ASN A 64 -2.41 13.11 -10.54
N THR A 65 -3.68 12.75 -10.30
CA THR A 65 -4.44 13.18 -9.12
C THR A 65 -4.72 12.03 -8.16
N LEU A 66 -4.59 10.78 -8.61
CA LEU A 66 -4.86 9.58 -7.83
C LEU A 66 -3.89 9.42 -6.65
N LYS A 67 -4.43 9.10 -5.47
CA LYS A 67 -3.67 8.89 -4.24
C LYS A 67 -3.87 7.48 -3.69
N ALA A 68 -3.03 7.09 -2.73
CA ALA A 68 -3.11 5.78 -2.08
C ALA A 68 -4.51 5.47 -1.53
N LYS A 69 -5.15 6.44 -0.84
CA LYS A 69 -6.49 6.27 -0.26
C LYS A 69 -7.59 5.94 -1.29
N ASP A 70 -7.40 6.31 -2.56
CA ASP A 70 -8.43 6.18 -3.59
C ASP A 70 -8.48 4.77 -4.20
N VAL A 71 -7.45 3.95 -3.94
CA VAL A 71 -7.35 2.57 -4.44
C VAL A 71 -7.10 1.54 -3.34
N MET A 72 -6.58 1.94 -2.18
CA MET A 72 -6.22 1.01 -1.11
C MET A 72 -7.39 0.11 -0.68
N THR A 73 -7.06 -1.09 -0.24
CA THR A 73 -7.98 -1.90 0.56
C THR A 73 -7.94 -1.38 2.00
N ALA A 74 -9.06 -0.80 2.45
CA ALA A 74 -9.26 -0.32 3.81
C ALA A 74 -9.69 -1.47 4.76
N LYS A 75 -9.80 -1.18 6.06
CA LYS A 75 -10.22 -2.14 7.11
C LYS A 75 -9.36 -3.41 7.11
N VAL A 76 -8.04 -3.22 7.15
CA VAL A 76 -7.10 -4.33 7.16
C VAL A 76 -7.18 -5.13 8.46
N THR A 77 -6.96 -6.43 8.36
CA THR A 77 -6.74 -7.31 9.50
C THR A 77 -5.24 -7.37 9.77
N THR A 78 -4.84 -7.05 11.00
CA THR A 78 -3.45 -7.13 11.47
C THR A 78 -3.30 -8.30 12.45
N VAL A 79 -2.08 -8.83 12.56
CA VAL A 79 -1.74 -9.89 13.51
C VAL A 79 -0.53 -9.44 14.32
N ASP A 80 -0.57 -9.67 15.63
CA ASP A 80 0.56 -9.36 16.51
C ASP A 80 1.71 -10.35 16.30
N SER A 81 2.94 -9.82 16.40
CA SER A 81 4.18 -10.51 16.06
C SER A 81 4.69 -11.44 17.17
#